data_AF-A0A1H8RHG1-F1
#
_entry.id   AF-A0A1H8RHG1-F1
#
_cell.length_a   1.000
_cell.length_b   1.000
_cell.length_c   1.000
_cell.angle_alpha   90.00
_cell.angle_beta   90.00
_cell.angle_gamma   90.00
#
_symmetry.space_group_name_H-M   'P 1'
#
loop_
_entity.id
_entity.type
_entity.pdbx_description
1 polymer ?
#
loop_
_entity_poly.entity_id
_entity_poly.type
_entity_poly.pdbx_seq_one_letter_code
_entity_poly.pdbx_strand_id
1 'polypeptide(L)' 'MTNYDLTKLNLTIGDYIHIMNESGEMFYGNYLGNFDGMNGTFSFANHSNGQTQTIVINKLQRLGIS' A
#
# COMPACT_ATOMS: atom_id res chain seq x y z
N MET A 1 10.34 -12.21 7.29
CA MET A 1 9.92 -11.49 6.07
C MET A 1 8.43 -11.66 5.95
N THR A 2 7.64 -10.60 6.12
CA THR A 2 6.19 -10.67 5.97
C THR A 2 5.89 -10.34 4.52
N ASN A 3 5.53 -11.36 3.73
CA ASN A 3 5.09 -11.14 2.35
C ASN A 3 3.63 -10.71 2.39
N TYR A 4 3.32 -9.47 2.00
CA TYR A 4 1.93 -9.10 1.72
C TYR A 4 1.59 -9.61 0.35
N ASP A 5 0.60 -10.49 0.32
CA ASP A 5 0.01 -10.94 -0.92
C ASP A 5 -1.18 -10.04 -1.24
N LEU A 6 -0.97 -9.05 -2.10
CA LEU A 6 -2.05 -8.15 -2.54
C LEU A 6 -3.19 -8.91 -3.22
N THR A 7 -2.92 -10.09 -3.82
CA THR A 7 -3.97 -10.91 -4.42
C THR A 7 -4.90 -11.50 -3.37
N LYS A 8 -4.42 -11.74 -2.13
CA LYS A 8 -5.28 -12.15 -1.01
C LYS A 8 -6.12 -11.01 -0.47
N LEU A 9 -5.66 -9.78 -0.62
CA LEU A 9 -6.37 -8.59 -0.19
C LEU A 9 -7.41 -8.14 -1.22
N ASN A 10 -7.36 -8.61 -2.47
CA ASN A 10 -8.30 -8.26 -3.53
C ASN A 10 -8.50 -6.75 -3.70
N LEU A 11 -7.40 -5.97 -3.64
CA LEU A 11 -7.47 -4.52 -3.79
C LEU A 11 -7.97 -4.12 -5.18
N THR A 12 -8.91 -3.19 -5.21
CA THR A 12 -9.43 -2.54 -6.40
C THR A 12 -8.97 -1.08 -6.45
N ILE A 13 -8.73 -0.55 -7.65
CA ILE A 13 -8.39 0.87 -7.84
C ILE A 13 -9.47 1.73 -7.18
N GLY A 14 -9.06 2.64 -6.29
CA GLY A 14 -9.94 3.49 -5.51
C GLY A 14 -10.20 2.99 -4.09
N ASP A 15 -9.86 1.74 -3.75
CA ASP A 15 -10.02 1.23 -2.38
C ASP A 15 -9.28 2.10 -1.39
N TYR A 16 -9.94 2.44 -0.29
CA TYR A 16 -9.33 3.16 0.81
C TYR A 16 -8.59 2.18 1.71
N ILE A 17 -7.27 2.32 1.78
CA ILE A 17 -6.38 1.41 2.50
C ILE A 17 -5.59 2.17 3.56
N HIS A 18 -5.15 1.43 4.57
CA HIS A 18 -4.16 1.87 5.53
C HIS A 18 -2.91 1.01 5.41
N ILE A 19 -1.75 1.66 5.46
CA ILE A 19 -0.44 1.02 5.42
C ILE A 19 0.41 1.46 6.61
N MET A 20 1.23 0.55 7.14
CA MET A 20 2.18 0.85 8.20
C MET A 20 3.59 0.62 7.68
N ASN A 21 4.47 1.61 7.79
CA ASN A 21 5.87 1.51 7.36
C ASN A 21 6.75 0.79 8.40
N GLU A 22 8.04 0.64 8.08
CA GLU A 22 9.04 -0.01 8.96
C GLU A 22 9.27 0.72 10.30
N SER A 23 8.90 2.00 10.38
CA SER A 23 8.99 2.81 11.60
C SER A 23 7.72 2.73 12.46
N GLY A 24 6.71 1.98 12.04
CA GLY A 24 5.41 1.87 12.74
C GLY A 24 4.47 3.05 12.46
N GLU A 25 4.83 3.95 11.55
CA GLU A 25 3.98 5.08 11.15
C GLU A 25 2.86 4.59 10.23
N MET A 26 1.62 5.01 10.51
CA MET A 26 0.45 4.67 9.72
C MET A 26 0.09 5.78 8.74
N PHE A 27 -0.15 5.40 7.49
CA PHE A 27 -0.67 6.26 6.44
C PHE A 27 -1.99 5.74 5.93
N TYR A 28 -2.84 6.67 5.50
CA TYR A 28 -4.14 6.36 4.94
C TYR A 28 -4.28 7.02 3.58
N GLY A 29 -5.00 6.35 2.69
CA GLY A 29 -5.09 6.81 1.31
C GLY A 29 -5.75 5.80 0.40
N ASN A 30 -5.79 6.12 -0.88
CA ASN A 30 -6.38 5.23 -1.88
C ASN A 30 -5.32 4.42 -2.62
N TYR A 31 -5.63 3.14 -2.85
CA TYR A 31 -4.90 2.30 -3.79
C TYR A 31 -5.17 2.78 -5.22
N LEU A 32 -4.12 3.06 -5.99
CA LEU A 32 -4.24 3.59 -7.35
C LEU A 32 -3.89 2.55 -8.43
N GLY A 33 -3.60 1.30 -8.06
CA GLY A 33 -3.19 0.27 -9.02
C GLY A 33 -1.68 0.29 -9.30
N ASN A 34 -1.35 0.08 -10.58
CA ASN A 34 0.03 -0.04 -11.08
C ASN A 34 0.86 -1.07 -10.31
N PHE A 35 0.26 -2.21 -9.99
CA PHE A 35 0.97 -3.28 -9.30
C PHE A 35 2.06 -3.86 -10.19
N ASP A 36 3.31 -3.71 -9.76
CA ASP A 36 4.45 -4.38 -10.34
C ASP A 36 4.78 -5.61 -9.48
N GLY A 37 4.39 -6.79 -9.96
CA GLY A 37 4.63 -8.05 -9.27
C GLY A 37 6.10 -8.48 -9.20
N MET A 38 6.96 -7.96 -10.09
CA MET A 38 8.40 -8.26 -10.04
C MET A 38 9.07 -7.49 -8.90
N ASN A 39 8.71 -6.22 -8.74
CA ASN A 39 9.29 -5.35 -7.70
C ASN A 39 8.47 -5.31 -6.40
N GLY A 40 7.26 -5.85 -6.41
CA GLY A 40 6.33 -5.78 -5.29
C GLY A 40 5.95 -4.33 -4.96
N THR A 41 5.63 -3.53 -5.97
CA THR A 41 5.28 -2.11 -5.79
C THR A 41 3.89 -1.77 -6.28
N PHE A 42 3.29 -0.70 -5.74
CA PHE A 42 2.03 -0.15 -6.23
C PHE A 42 1.94 1.36 -6.00
N SER A 43 1.02 2.04 -6.70
CA SER A 43 0.76 3.47 -6.54
C SER A 43 -0.28 3.73 -5.44
N PHE A 44 -0.01 4.71 -4.58
CA PHE A 44 -0.82 5.06 -3.41
C PHE A 44 -1.02 6.56 -3.31
N ALA A 45 -2.26 7.03 -3.20
CA ALA A 45 -2.58 8.44 -2.93
C ALA A 45 -2.55 8.68 -1.42
N ASN A 46 -1.45 9.21 -0.88
CA ASN A 46 -1.30 9.43 0.56
C ASN A 46 -2.05 10.69 1.00
N HIS A 47 -3.08 10.52 1.82
CA HIS A 47 -3.91 11.64 2.29
C HIS A 47 -3.23 12.44 3.40
N SER A 48 -2.26 11.86 4.11
CA SER A 48 -1.53 12.55 5.17
C SER A 48 -0.62 13.66 4.63
N ASN A 49 -0.18 13.57 3.37
CA ASN A 49 0.69 14.57 2.74
C ASN A 49 0.19 15.08 1.37
N GLY A 50 -0.94 14.55 0.87
CA GLY A 50 -1.55 14.97 -0.40
C GLY A 50 -0.79 14.52 -1.65
N GLN A 51 0.19 13.60 -1.53
CA GLN A 51 1.04 13.18 -2.63
C GLN A 51 0.76 11.74 -3.05
N THR A 52 0.95 11.46 -4.34
CA THR A 52 1.01 10.09 -4.85
C THR A 52 2.41 9.52 -4.62
N GLN A 53 2.47 8.32 -4.06
CA GLN A 53 3.71 7.63 -3.69
C GLN A 53 3.73 6.23 -4.27
N THR A 54 4.93 5.75 -4.61
CA THR A 54 5.16 4.34 -4.93
C THR A 54 5.51 3.59 -3.65
N ILE A 55 4.67 2.64 -3.27
CA ILE A 55 4.85 1.83 -2.07
C ILE A 55 5.56 0.54 -2.44
N VAL A 56 6.58 0.17 -1.67
CA VAL A 56 7.27 -1.12 -1.76
C VAL A 56 6.68 -2.03 -0.69
N ILE A 57 5.99 -3.09 -1.09
CA ILE A 57 5.27 -4.00 -0.21
C ILE A 57 6.18 -4.60 0.86
N ASN A 58 7.41 -4.97 0.48
CA ASN A 58 8.37 -5.59 1.39
C ASN A 58 8.86 -4.66 2.51
N LYS A 59 8.57 -3.35 2.42
CA LYS A 59 8.85 -2.35 3.45
C LYS A 59 7.64 -2.03 4.32
N LEU A 60 6.54 -2.75 4.15
CA LEU A 60 5.36 -2.58 5.00
C LEU A 60 5.43 -3.52 6.20
N GLN A 61 5.00 -3.02 7.35
CA GLN A 61 4.67 -3.82 8.54
C GLN A 61 3.19 -4.18 8.59
N ARG A 62 2.34 -3.46 7.85
CA ARG A 62 0.92 -3.77 7.72
C ARG A 62 0.34 -3.17 6.44
N LEU A 63 -0.66 -3.86 5.89
CA LEU A 63 -1.55 -3.34 4.87
C LEU A 63 -2.96 -3.90 5.13
N GLY A 64 -3.97 -3.03 5.06
CA GLY A 64 -5.36 -3.41 5.24
C GLY A 64 -6.33 -2.46 4.53
N ILE A 65 -7.54 -2.94 4.27
CA ILE A 65 -8.66 -2.18 3.69
C ILE A 65 -9.50 -1.62 4.83
N SER A 66 -10.09 -0.44 4.64
CA SER A 66 -11.02 0.17 5.60
C SER A 66 -12.43 0.26 5.05
#